data_AF-A0A7J8NBX9-F1
#
_entry.id   AF-A0A7J8NBX9-F1
#
_cell.length_a   1.000
_cell.length_b   1.000
_cell.length_c   1.000
_cell.angle_alpha   90.00
_cell.angle_beta   90.00
_cell.angle_gamma   90.00
#
_symmetry.space_group_name_H-M   'P 1'
#
loop_
_entity.id
_entity.type
_entity.pdbx_description
1 polymer ?
#
loop_
_entity_poly.entity_id
_entity_poly.type
_entity_poly.pdbx_seq_one_letter_code
_entity_poly.pdbx_strand_id
1 'polypeptide(L)'
;MGRTHRQETTFPRLGEPLGYVPKGDILYAIKAIVATQRDHGRRDDRKYSRMKYLISSWGIEKFRNVVEQYYGKKFEPFHELPEWEFKSYLGWHEQGDGALFCGLHVDNGRIGGKMKKTLREVIEKYNLNVRITPNQNLILCDIRSAWRRPITTVLAQAGLLHPRYVDPLNLTAMACPAFPLCPLAITEAERGIPDILKRVRAVFEKVGLKYSESIVIRVTGCPNGCARPYMAELGLVGDGPNSYQIWLGGTPNQTQLARTFMNKVKVQDLEKVFEPLFYYWKRKRQPKESFGDFTTRMGFEKLHELVDKWEGPVQSPVRYNLKPFADKETYEAMEELAKLQNKSPHQLAMEVIRNFVAAQQNGKSE
;
A
#
# COMPACT_ATOMS: atom_id res chain seq x y z
N MET A 1 11.75 11.34 7.14
CA MET A 1 11.94 10.57 5.89
C MET A 1 13.39 10.59 5.44
N GLY A 2 13.87 11.65 4.77
CA GLY A 2 15.17 11.63 4.07
C GLY A 2 16.36 11.04 4.83
N ARG A 3 17.10 10.18 4.13
CA ARG A 3 18.35 9.53 4.53
C ARG A 3 19.30 9.47 3.33
N THR A 4 20.51 8.97 3.54
CA THR A 4 21.50 8.71 2.50
C THR A 4 21.81 7.21 2.47
N HIS A 5 21.91 6.63 1.28
CA HIS A 5 22.32 5.23 1.13
C HIS A 5 23.71 5.01 1.71
N ARG A 6 23.91 3.84 2.35
CA ARG A 6 25.18 3.44 2.99
C ARG A 6 25.68 4.37 4.10
N GLN A 7 24.83 5.27 4.61
CA GLN A 7 25.13 6.16 5.72
C GLN A 7 24.09 5.97 6.82
N GLU A 8 24.34 5.00 7.70
CA GLU A 8 23.41 4.57 8.76
C GLU A 8 23.11 5.66 9.80
N THR A 9 24.01 6.63 9.97
CA THR A 9 23.77 7.82 10.80
C THR A 9 22.69 8.74 10.24
N THR A 10 22.19 8.48 9.03
CA THR A 10 21.03 9.17 8.45
C THR A 10 19.85 8.21 8.30
N PHE A 11 18.73 8.53 8.96
CA PHE A 11 17.62 7.58 9.14
C PHE A 11 16.24 8.26 9.07
N PRO A 12 15.19 7.57 8.58
CA PRO A 12 13.82 8.02 8.79
C PRO A 12 13.45 7.92 10.28
N ARG A 13 12.52 8.77 10.73
CA ARG A 13 12.09 8.86 12.14
C ARG A 13 10.64 9.32 12.19
N LEU A 14 9.87 8.76 13.13
CA LEU A 14 8.51 9.18 13.46
C LEU A 14 8.51 10.43 14.33
N GLY A 15 7.37 11.14 14.35
CA GLY A 15 7.12 12.16 15.36
C GLY A 15 6.85 11.51 16.71
N GLU A 16 7.19 12.20 17.79
CA GLU A 16 6.91 11.75 19.16
C GLU A 16 5.92 12.70 19.83
N PRO A 17 5.06 12.17 20.72
CA PRO A 17 4.21 13.01 21.58
C PRO A 17 5.06 14.01 22.38
N LEU A 18 4.86 15.31 22.12
CA LEU A 18 5.50 16.37 22.90
C LEU A 18 4.66 16.70 24.12
N GLY A 19 3.36 16.93 23.95
CA GLY A 19 2.43 17.29 25.02
C GLY A 19 1.17 17.93 24.43
N TYR A 20 0.33 18.50 25.28
CA TYR A 20 -0.87 19.25 24.91
C TYR A 20 -0.68 20.75 25.16
N VAL A 21 -1.37 21.56 24.36
CA VAL A 21 -1.52 23.00 24.57
C VAL A 21 -2.96 23.43 24.31
N PRO A 22 -3.49 24.41 25.05
CA PRO A 22 -4.76 25.04 24.73
C PRO A 22 -4.77 25.62 23.30
N LYS A 23 -5.94 25.62 22.65
CA LYS A 23 -6.10 26.12 21.27
C LYS A 23 -5.56 27.55 21.05
N GLY A 24 -5.68 28.43 22.06
CA GLY A 24 -5.19 29.80 22.00
C GLY A 24 -3.66 29.91 21.96
N ASP A 25 -2.96 28.86 22.40
CA ASP A 25 -1.50 28.84 22.54
C ASP A 25 -0.77 28.25 21.34
N ILE A 26 -1.51 27.65 20.39
CA ILE A 26 -0.91 26.82 19.32
C ILE A 26 0.19 27.56 18.54
N LEU A 27 -0.01 28.84 18.21
CA LEU A 27 0.98 29.61 17.46
C LEU A 27 2.23 29.93 18.28
N TYR A 28 2.10 30.12 19.60
CA TYR A 28 3.23 30.35 20.49
C TYR A 28 4.04 29.08 20.68
N ALA A 29 3.37 27.93 20.88
CA ALA A 29 4.02 26.63 20.97
C ALA A 29 4.77 26.27 19.67
N ILE A 30 4.14 26.47 18.51
CA ILE A 30 4.81 26.24 17.20
C ILE A 30 6.01 27.17 17.01
N LYS A 31 5.88 28.46 17.35
CA LYS A 31 7.00 29.41 17.29
C LYS A 31 8.16 28.96 18.18
N ALA A 32 7.87 28.49 19.38
CA ALA A 32 8.87 27.98 20.31
C ALA A 32 9.61 26.76 19.74
N ILE A 33 8.89 25.78 19.19
CA ILE A 33 9.49 24.60 18.51
C ILE A 33 10.41 25.04 17.36
N VAL A 34 9.97 25.99 16.54
CA VAL A 34 10.77 26.52 15.43
C VAL A 34 12.00 27.28 15.92
N ALA A 35 11.88 28.08 16.98
CA ALA A 35 12.99 28.81 17.59
C ALA A 35 14.05 27.86 18.16
N THR A 36 13.62 26.82 18.91
CA THR A 36 14.52 25.77 19.40
C THR A 36 15.28 25.10 18.26
N GLN A 37 14.58 24.73 17.18
CA GLN A 37 15.24 24.15 16.00
C GLN A 37 16.19 25.14 15.30
N ARG A 38 15.85 26.43 15.25
CA ARG A 38 16.69 27.47 14.65
C ARG A 38 18.01 27.65 15.42
N ASP A 39 17.94 27.65 16.74
CA ASP A 39 19.07 27.99 17.62
C ASP A 39 19.96 26.78 17.93
N HIS A 40 19.41 25.57 17.93
CA HIS A 40 20.13 24.35 18.29
C HIS A 40 20.28 23.32 17.16
N GLY A 41 19.59 23.51 16.04
CA GLY A 41 19.78 22.67 14.86
C GLY A 41 21.17 22.85 14.26
N ARG A 42 21.84 21.74 13.91
CA ARG A 42 23.17 21.74 13.29
C ARG A 42 23.19 22.55 11.99
N ARG A 43 24.16 23.45 11.87
CA ARG A 43 24.43 24.28 10.67
C ARG A 43 25.79 23.99 10.02
N ASP A 44 26.60 23.17 10.68
CA ASP A 44 27.90 22.69 10.23
C ASP A 44 27.76 21.61 9.12
N ASP A 45 26.82 20.69 9.26
CA ASP A 45 26.50 19.68 8.23
C ASP A 45 24.99 19.61 7.97
N ARG A 46 24.61 19.97 6.74
CA ARG A 46 23.22 19.97 6.27
C ARG A 46 22.55 18.60 6.35
N LYS A 47 23.29 17.49 6.25
CA LYS A 47 22.74 16.12 6.36
C LYS A 47 22.12 15.87 7.73
N TYR A 48 22.65 16.49 8.78
CA TYR A 48 22.19 16.35 10.16
C TYR A 48 21.39 17.56 10.68
N SER A 49 21.06 18.51 9.79
CA SER A 49 20.38 19.77 10.17
C SER A 49 18.92 19.61 10.60
N ARG A 50 18.24 18.52 10.20
CA ARG A 50 16.79 18.35 10.47
C ARG A 50 16.52 18.09 11.94
N MET A 51 15.42 18.64 12.47
CA MET A 51 15.00 18.51 13.87
C MET A 51 14.94 17.07 14.42
N LYS A 52 14.69 16.06 13.58
CA LYS A 52 14.76 14.65 13.98
C LYS A 52 16.12 14.25 14.57
N TYR A 53 17.23 14.84 14.11
CA TYR A 53 18.57 14.56 14.62
C TYR A 53 18.82 15.27 15.94
N LEU A 54 18.34 16.51 16.08
CA LEU A 54 18.38 17.26 17.34
C LEU A 54 17.64 16.46 18.42
N ILE A 55 16.39 16.06 18.17
CA ILE A 55 15.60 15.25 19.11
C ILE A 55 16.27 13.90 19.39
N SER A 56 16.81 13.23 18.36
CA SER A 56 17.55 11.97 18.55
C SER A 56 18.78 12.12 19.44
N SER A 57 19.45 13.27 19.40
CA SER A 57 20.65 13.52 20.22
C SER A 57 20.32 13.97 21.63
N TRP A 58 19.22 14.70 21.82
CA TRP A 58 18.83 15.28 23.11
C TRP A 58 17.91 14.39 23.92
N GLY A 59 17.13 13.54 23.26
CA GLY A 59 15.93 12.96 23.83
C GLY A 59 14.75 13.94 23.83
N ILE A 60 13.53 13.40 23.85
CA ILE A 60 12.31 14.20 23.79
C ILE A 60 12.11 15.10 25.01
N GLU A 61 12.52 14.65 26.20
CA GLU A 61 12.40 15.39 27.46
C GLU A 61 13.22 16.68 27.47
N LYS A 62 14.51 16.59 27.11
CA LYS A 62 15.37 17.77 27.01
C LYS A 62 14.85 18.72 25.93
N PHE A 63 14.41 18.19 24.80
CA PHE A 63 13.82 19.01 23.74
C PHE A 63 12.59 19.77 24.24
N ARG A 64 11.66 19.10 24.94
CA ARG A 64 10.50 19.73 25.57
C ARG A 64 10.90 20.87 26.50
N ASN A 65 11.81 20.61 27.43
CA ASN A 65 12.24 21.61 28.42
C ASN A 65 12.80 22.88 27.76
N VAL A 66 13.56 22.74 26.68
CA VAL A 66 14.09 23.90 25.95
C VAL A 66 12.98 24.63 25.18
N VAL A 67 12.05 23.91 24.54
CA VAL A 67 10.88 24.53 23.90
C VAL A 67 10.04 25.32 24.90
N GLU A 68 9.83 24.79 26.11
CA GLU A 68 9.08 25.47 27.18
C GLU A 68 9.71 26.81 27.60
N GLN A 69 11.04 26.95 27.51
CA GLN A 69 11.73 28.23 27.77
C GLN A 69 11.35 29.30 26.74
N TYR A 70 11.25 28.94 25.45
CA TYR A 70 10.80 29.86 24.40
C TYR A 70 9.28 30.08 24.43
N TYR A 71 8.52 29.05 24.83
CA TYR A 71 7.07 29.10 24.94
C TYR A 71 6.60 29.94 26.15
N GLY A 72 7.39 29.97 27.22
CA GLY A 72 7.12 30.74 28.45
C GLY A 72 6.24 30.02 29.47
N LYS A 73 5.86 28.76 29.20
CA LYS A 73 5.08 27.88 30.10
C LYS A 73 5.28 26.42 29.74
N LYS A 74 4.76 25.52 30.57
CA LYS A 74 4.87 24.06 30.36
C LYS A 74 3.82 23.53 29.39
N PHE A 75 4.18 22.45 28.70
CA PHE A 75 3.19 21.61 28.03
C PHE A 75 2.40 20.81 29.06
N GLU A 76 1.11 20.64 28.82
CA GLU A 76 0.31 19.67 29.55
C GLU A 76 0.64 18.24 29.06
N PRO A 77 0.33 17.20 29.84
CA PRO A 77 0.45 15.82 29.39
C PRO A 77 -0.26 15.60 28.04
N PHE A 78 0.35 14.79 27.16
CA PHE A 78 -0.26 14.46 25.89
C PHE A 78 -1.58 13.72 26.12
N HIS A 79 -2.66 14.18 25.49
CA HIS A 79 -3.96 13.52 25.56
C HIS A 79 -3.99 12.28 24.67
N GLU A 80 -4.62 11.22 25.17
CA GLU A 80 -4.86 10.02 24.37
C GLU A 80 -5.69 10.37 23.13
N LEU A 81 -5.28 9.83 21.98
CA LEU A 81 -5.95 10.00 20.70
C LEU A 81 -6.53 8.67 20.24
N PRO A 82 -7.64 8.68 19.48
CA PRO A 82 -8.14 7.47 18.86
C PRO A 82 -7.12 6.88 17.89
N GLU A 83 -7.31 5.60 17.52
CA GLU A 83 -6.48 4.96 16.51
C GLU A 83 -6.48 5.76 15.20
N TRP A 84 -5.30 5.86 14.59
CA TRP A 84 -5.16 6.54 13.31
C TRP A 84 -5.82 5.75 12.20
N GLU A 85 -6.51 6.47 11.32
CA GLU A 85 -7.14 5.95 10.12
C GLU A 85 -6.63 6.72 8.90
N PHE A 86 -6.27 6.01 7.84
CA PHE A 86 -5.98 6.64 6.55
C PHE A 86 -7.29 7.00 5.83
N LYS A 87 -7.48 8.29 5.54
CA LYS A 87 -8.63 8.79 4.78
C LYS A 87 -8.18 9.33 3.43
N SER A 88 -8.64 8.69 2.35
CA SER A 88 -8.33 9.12 0.98
C SER A 88 -9.16 10.33 0.53
N TYR A 89 -10.36 10.49 1.12
CA TYR A 89 -11.39 11.47 0.74
C TYR A 89 -11.88 11.34 -0.71
N LEU A 90 -11.65 10.19 -1.34
CA LEU A 90 -12.04 9.94 -2.72
C LEU A 90 -13.53 9.58 -2.86
N GLY A 91 -14.14 9.94 -3.99
CA GLY A 91 -15.56 9.73 -4.24
C GLY A 91 -16.43 10.89 -3.76
N TRP A 92 -17.74 10.67 -3.74
CA TRP A 92 -18.73 11.68 -3.35
C TRP A 92 -19.05 11.61 -1.86
N HIS A 93 -19.02 12.77 -1.20
CA HIS A 93 -19.24 12.91 0.24
C HIS A 93 -20.06 14.16 0.53
N GLU A 94 -20.73 14.19 1.68
CA GLU A 94 -21.39 15.39 2.21
C GLU A 94 -20.38 16.26 2.97
N GLN A 95 -20.51 17.58 2.86
CA GLN A 95 -19.68 18.55 3.62
C GLN A 95 -20.24 18.84 5.02
N GLY A 96 -21.53 18.61 5.24
CA GLY A 96 -22.24 18.94 6.48
C GLY A 96 -22.96 20.30 6.46
N ASP A 97 -22.82 21.07 5.38
CA ASP A 97 -23.49 22.37 5.14
C ASP A 97 -24.57 22.30 4.04
N GLY A 98 -24.93 21.07 3.63
CA GLY A 98 -25.85 20.81 2.51
C GLY A 98 -25.16 20.71 1.13
N ALA A 99 -23.87 21.04 1.03
CA ALA A 99 -23.09 20.80 -0.18
C ALA A 99 -22.41 19.41 -0.18
N LEU A 100 -21.98 19.00 -1.37
CA LEU A 100 -21.17 17.81 -1.59
C LEU A 100 -19.72 18.19 -1.92
N PHE A 101 -18.79 17.29 -1.65
CA PHE A 101 -17.47 17.31 -2.27
C PHE A 101 -17.19 16.01 -3.03
N CYS A 102 -16.33 16.09 -4.04
CA CYS A 102 -15.90 14.94 -4.82
C CYS A 102 -14.38 14.84 -4.86
N GLY A 103 -13.82 13.83 -4.20
CA GLY A 103 -12.39 13.51 -4.32
C GLY A 103 -12.10 12.68 -5.56
N LEU A 104 -11.15 13.15 -6.35
CA LEU A 104 -10.76 12.60 -7.64
C LEU A 104 -9.40 11.91 -7.51
N HIS A 105 -9.36 10.64 -7.93
CA HIS A 105 -8.10 9.92 -8.03
C HIS A 105 -7.27 10.46 -9.19
N VAL A 106 -6.00 10.75 -8.93
CA VAL A 106 -5.02 11.19 -9.93
C VAL A 106 -3.72 10.43 -9.68
N ASP A 107 -3.39 9.47 -10.54
CA ASP A 107 -2.12 8.75 -10.43
C ASP A 107 -0.94 9.73 -10.40
N ASN A 108 -0.17 9.69 -9.32
CA ASN A 108 0.98 10.54 -9.05
C ASN A 108 0.70 12.06 -9.01
N GLY A 109 -0.58 12.47 -8.99
CA GLY A 109 -0.98 13.88 -9.10
C GLY A 109 -0.66 14.53 -10.44
N ARG A 110 -0.39 13.74 -11.49
CA ARG A 110 -0.05 14.28 -12.82
C ARG A 110 -1.31 14.66 -13.59
N ILE A 111 -1.63 15.96 -13.58
CA ILE A 111 -2.75 16.51 -14.35
C ILE A 111 -2.27 16.98 -15.73
N GLY A 112 -2.69 16.30 -16.80
CA GLY A 112 -2.30 16.60 -18.18
C GLY A 112 -3.40 16.29 -19.21
N GLY A 113 -3.15 16.64 -20.48
CA GLY A 113 -4.02 16.29 -21.62
C GLY A 113 -5.50 16.63 -21.44
N LYS A 114 -6.37 15.70 -21.80
CA LYS A 114 -7.84 15.84 -21.69
C LYS A 114 -8.29 16.07 -20.24
N MET A 115 -7.69 15.36 -19.28
CA MET A 115 -7.99 15.50 -17.85
C MET A 115 -7.82 16.95 -17.39
N LYS A 116 -6.71 17.60 -17.74
CA LYS A 116 -6.44 19.00 -17.40
C LYS A 116 -7.50 19.96 -17.95
N LYS A 117 -7.87 19.77 -19.23
CA LYS A 117 -8.88 20.60 -19.90
C LYS A 117 -10.24 20.45 -19.22
N THR A 118 -10.68 19.21 -19.03
CA THR A 118 -11.99 18.91 -18.42
C THR A 118 -12.08 19.37 -16.97
N LEU A 119 -11.03 19.17 -16.16
CA LEU A 119 -10.99 19.68 -14.78
C LEU A 119 -11.16 21.20 -14.75
N ARG A 120 -10.44 21.93 -15.61
CA ARG A 120 -10.57 23.39 -15.70
C ARG A 120 -11.99 23.78 -16.08
N GLU A 121 -12.57 23.18 -17.12
CA GLU A 121 -13.93 23.48 -17.58
C GLU A 121 -14.97 23.26 -16.48
N VAL A 122 -14.86 22.17 -15.71
CA VAL A 122 -15.76 21.89 -14.59
C VAL A 122 -15.59 22.91 -13.48
N ILE A 123 -14.35 23.19 -13.06
CA ILE A 123 -14.06 24.15 -11.99
C ILE A 123 -14.58 25.54 -12.36
N GLU A 124 -14.32 25.99 -13.58
CA GLU A 124 -14.71 27.31 -14.10
C GLU A 124 -16.23 27.43 -14.25
N LYS A 125 -16.88 26.43 -14.87
CA LYS A 125 -18.33 26.43 -15.10
C LYS A 125 -19.15 26.50 -13.80
N TYR A 126 -18.71 25.79 -12.77
CA TYR A 126 -19.44 25.70 -11.49
C TYR A 126 -18.84 26.58 -10.39
N ASN A 127 -17.80 27.37 -10.71
CA ASN A 127 -17.05 28.21 -9.78
C ASN A 127 -16.63 27.48 -8.49
N LEU A 128 -16.01 26.30 -8.65
CA LEU A 128 -15.69 25.40 -7.54
C LEU A 128 -14.36 25.76 -6.88
N ASN A 129 -14.33 25.68 -5.55
CA ASN A 129 -13.06 25.60 -4.83
C ASN A 129 -12.46 24.20 -4.97
N VAL A 130 -11.14 24.11 -4.83
CA VAL A 130 -10.43 22.82 -4.86
C VAL A 130 -9.48 22.68 -3.68
N ARG A 131 -9.29 21.43 -3.22
CA ARG A 131 -8.30 21.08 -2.21
C ARG A 131 -7.40 19.97 -2.73
N ILE A 132 -6.09 20.13 -2.60
CA ILE A 132 -5.12 19.09 -2.93
C ILE A 132 -4.91 18.21 -1.70
N THR A 133 -4.91 16.89 -1.87
CA THR A 133 -4.70 15.96 -0.75
C THR A 133 -3.21 15.60 -0.59
N PRO A 134 -2.79 15.15 0.60
CA PRO A 134 -1.42 14.64 0.80
C PRO A 134 -1.07 13.42 -0.06
N ASN A 135 -2.08 12.75 -0.63
CA ASN A 135 -1.94 11.61 -1.53
C ASN A 135 -2.01 12.00 -3.01
N GLN A 136 -1.66 13.26 -3.33
CA GLN A 136 -1.53 13.77 -4.70
C GLN A 136 -2.86 13.81 -5.48
N ASN A 137 -3.98 13.66 -4.79
CA ASN A 137 -5.32 13.74 -5.37
C ASN A 137 -5.88 15.17 -5.28
N LEU A 138 -7.01 15.39 -5.96
CA LEU A 138 -7.73 16.67 -5.97
C LEU A 138 -9.17 16.47 -5.47
N ILE A 139 -9.65 17.38 -4.63
CA ILE A 139 -11.05 17.41 -4.18
C ILE A 139 -11.71 18.64 -4.80
N LEU A 140 -12.85 18.41 -5.46
CA LEU A 140 -13.78 19.47 -5.86
C LEU A 140 -14.75 19.74 -4.71
N CYS A 141 -14.82 20.97 -4.23
CA CYS A 141 -15.63 21.37 -3.08
C CYS A 141 -16.88 22.15 -3.51
N ASP A 142 -17.80 22.31 -2.55
CA ASP A 142 -18.96 23.19 -2.61
C ASP A 142 -19.93 22.86 -3.77
N ILE A 143 -20.05 21.55 -4.07
CA ILE A 143 -20.87 21.05 -5.17
C ILE A 143 -22.33 20.92 -4.73
N ARG A 144 -23.24 21.64 -5.40
CA ARG A 144 -24.68 21.45 -5.21
C ARG A 144 -25.11 20.04 -5.63
N SER A 145 -26.02 19.42 -4.89
CA SER A 145 -26.52 18.06 -5.18
C SER A 145 -27.02 17.88 -6.62
N ALA A 146 -27.65 18.91 -7.21
CA ALA A 146 -28.12 18.90 -8.59
C ALA A 146 -26.98 18.77 -9.63
N TRP A 147 -25.75 19.15 -9.29
CA TRP A 147 -24.60 19.12 -10.19
C TRP A 147 -23.85 17.78 -10.17
N ARG A 148 -24.14 16.90 -9.21
CA ARG A 148 -23.46 15.60 -9.04
C ARG A 148 -23.43 14.78 -10.32
N ARG A 149 -24.59 14.59 -10.98
CA ARG A 149 -24.71 13.77 -12.19
C ARG A 149 -24.03 14.42 -13.41
N PRO A 150 -24.25 15.72 -13.71
CA PRO A 150 -23.49 16.42 -14.75
C PRO A 150 -21.97 16.33 -14.57
N ILE A 151 -21.47 16.61 -13.36
CA ILE A 151 -20.03 16.58 -13.05
C ILE A 151 -19.48 15.15 -13.22
N THR A 152 -20.16 14.14 -12.67
CA THR A 152 -19.73 12.73 -12.80
C THR A 152 -19.58 12.31 -14.26
N THR A 153 -20.54 12.72 -15.11
CA THR A 153 -20.54 12.36 -16.54
C THR A 153 -19.34 12.96 -17.27
N VAL A 154 -19.10 14.26 -17.05
CA VAL A 154 -18.00 14.99 -17.68
C VAL A 154 -16.64 14.47 -17.21
N LEU A 155 -16.49 14.19 -15.92
CA LEU A 155 -15.24 13.63 -15.37
C LEU A 155 -14.93 12.24 -15.92
N ALA A 156 -15.94 11.36 -16.02
CA ALA A 156 -15.76 10.02 -16.57
C ALA A 156 -15.29 10.04 -18.03
N GLN A 157 -15.79 10.96 -18.84
CA GLN A 157 -15.35 11.15 -20.23
C GLN A 157 -13.86 11.54 -20.35
N ALA A 158 -13.26 12.08 -19.29
CA ALA A 158 -11.85 12.47 -19.22
C ALA A 158 -10.97 11.43 -18.51
N GLY A 159 -11.51 10.26 -18.16
CA GLY A 159 -10.78 9.20 -17.46
C GLY A 159 -10.64 9.42 -15.95
N LEU A 160 -11.34 10.40 -15.38
CA LEU A 160 -11.42 10.59 -13.93
C LEU A 160 -12.51 9.71 -13.37
N LEU A 161 -12.13 8.46 -13.08
CA LEU A 161 -13.05 7.40 -12.69
C LEU A 161 -13.46 7.51 -11.22
N HIS A 162 -14.67 7.05 -10.91
CA HIS A 162 -15.07 6.82 -9.52
C HIS A 162 -14.14 5.77 -8.89
N PRO A 163 -13.76 5.88 -7.60
CA PRO A 163 -12.75 5.00 -6.97
C PRO A 163 -13.06 3.51 -7.07
N ARG A 164 -14.35 3.14 -7.12
CA ARG A 164 -14.80 1.75 -7.34
C ARG A 164 -14.31 1.10 -8.64
N TYR A 165 -13.91 1.91 -9.63
CA TYR A 165 -13.41 1.46 -10.93
C TYR A 165 -11.89 1.61 -11.05
N VAL A 166 -11.21 2.00 -9.97
CA VAL A 166 -9.77 2.12 -9.89
C VAL A 166 -9.25 0.94 -9.08
N ASP A 167 -8.12 0.36 -9.50
CA ASP A 167 -7.48 -0.70 -8.72
C ASP A 167 -7.16 -0.17 -7.30
N PRO A 168 -7.56 -0.89 -6.23
CA PRO A 168 -7.25 -0.53 -4.86
C PRO A 168 -5.76 -0.25 -4.58
N LEU A 169 -4.83 -0.83 -5.35
CA LEU A 169 -3.39 -0.54 -5.27
C LEU A 169 -3.10 0.90 -5.69
N ASN A 170 -3.72 1.38 -6.76
CA ASN A 170 -3.53 2.74 -7.26
C ASN A 170 -4.05 3.79 -6.27
N LEU A 171 -5.16 3.52 -5.57
CA LEU A 171 -5.80 4.48 -4.66
C LEU A 171 -4.90 4.93 -3.48
N THR A 172 -3.99 4.05 -3.05
CA THR A 172 -3.06 4.33 -1.93
C THR A 172 -1.61 4.47 -2.39
N ALA A 173 -1.34 4.18 -3.66
CA ALA A 173 -0.01 4.29 -4.24
C ALA A 173 0.41 5.75 -4.44
N MET A 174 1.71 6.00 -4.30
CA MET A 174 2.31 7.29 -4.65
C MET A 174 3.72 7.11 -5.18
N ALA A 175 4.09 7.94 -6.15
CA ALA A 175 5.48 8.12 -6.54
C ALA A 175 5.91 9.58 -6.47
N CYS A 176 7.21 9.81 -6.28
CA CYS A 176 7.78 11.14 -6.48
C CYS A 176 8.08 11.37 -7.97
N PRO A 177 8.27 12.63 -8.42
CA PRO A 177 8.58 12.89 -9.82
C PRO A 177 9.78 12.11 -10.35
N ALA A 178 10.90 12.09 -9.60
CA ALA A 178 12.16 11.50 -10.05
C ALA A 178 12.57 12.02 -11.45
N PHE A 179 13.03 11.16 -12.35
CA PHE A 179 13.35 11.54 -13.72
C PHE A 179 12.10 12.04 -14.48
N PRO A 180 12.27 12.93 -15.47
CA PRO A 180 13.55 13.41 -16.03
C PRO A 180 14.10 14.68 -15.36
N LEU A 181 13.33 15.34 -14.48
CA LEU A 181 13.66 16.70 -14.02
C LEU A 181 14.26 16.77 -12.62
N CYS A 182 14.10 15.74 -11.77
CA CYS A 182 14.71 15.74 -10.46
C CYS A 182 16.23 15.52 -10.60
N PRO A 183 17.08 16.48 -10.19
CA PRO A 183 18.54 16.35 -10.33
C PRO A 183 19.15 15.33 -9.36
N LEU A 184 18.35 14.84 -8.39
CA LEU A 184 18.78 13.88 -7.37
C LEU A 184 18.25 12.47 -7.64
N ALA A 185 17.53 12.25 -8.74
CA ALA A 185 16.99 10.94 -9.08
C ALA A 185 18.12 9.98 -9.45
N ILE A 186 18.04 8.77 -8.92
CA ILE A 186 18.96 7.65 -9.21
C ILE A 186 18.29 6.68 -10.19
N THR A 187 16.97 6.52 -10.07
CA THR A 187 16.11 5.69 -10.93
C THR A 187 14.73 6.35 -11.08
N GLU A 188 13.88 5.75 -11.91
CA GLU A 188 12.49 6.18 -12.10
C GLU A 188 11.65 6.10 -10.83
N ALA A 189 10.53 6.83 -10.82
CA ALA A 189 9.46 6.62 -9.84
C ALA A 189 8.10 6.87 -10.49
N GLU A 190 7.73 8.13 -10.73
CA GLU A 190 6.43 8.48 -11.34
C GLU A 190 6.17 7.77 -12.67
N ARG A 191 7.16 7.74 -13.57
CA ARG A 191 7.01 7.11 -14.89
C ARG A 191 7.01 5.58 -14.85
N GLY A 192 7.58 4.99 -13.79
CA GLY A 192 7.72 3.53 -13.65
C GLY A 192 6.63 2.88 -12.78
N ILE A 193 6.04 3.61 -11.84
CA ILE A 193 5.06 3.03 -10.90
C ILE A 193 3.82 2.44 -11.59
N PRO A 194 3.25 2.96 -12.69
CA PRO A 194 2.07 2.34 -13.31
C PRO A 194 2.32 0.90 -13.74
N ASP A 195 3.49 0.59 -14.28
CA ASP A 195 3.85 -0.76 -14.70
C ASP A 195 4.20 -1.66 -13.51
N ILE A 196 4.82 -1.10 -12.46
CA ILE A 196 5.07 -1.83 -11.20
C ILE A 196 3.74 -2.25 -10.56
N LEU A 197 2.72 -1.38 -10.52
CA LEU A 197 1.41 -1.70 -9.94
C LEU A 197 0.71 -2.83 -10.72
N LYS A 198 0.75 -2.79 -12.05
CA LYS A 198 0.22 -3.88 -12.90
C LYS A 198 0.92 -5.22 -12.61
N ARG A 199 2.24 -5.20 -12.45
CA ARG A 199 3.03 -6.39 -12.10
C ARG A 199 2.67 -6.93 -10.72
N VAL A 200 2.51 -6.05 -9.72
CA VAL A 200 2.03 -6.46 -8.39
C VAL A 200 0.63 -7.06 -8.46
N ARG A 201 -0.29 -6.47 -9.22
CA ARG A 201 -1.63 -7.03 -9.45
C ARG A 201 -1.56 -8.42 -10.11
N ALA A 202 -0.72 -8.61 -11.12
CA ALA A 202 -0.51 -9.91 -11.75
C ALA A 202 0.05 -10.95 -10.77
N VAL A 203 0.96 -10.56 -9.87
CA VAL A 203 1.44 -11.45 -8.80
C VAL A 203 0.32 -11.77 -7.82
N PHE A 204 -0.52 -10.79 -7.42
CA PHE A 204 -1.69 -11.02 -6.56
C PHE A 204 -2.61 -12.08 -7.18
N GLU A 205 -2.93 -11.95 -8.46
CA GLU A 205 -3.75 -12.93 -9.19
C GLU A 205 -3.08 -14.31 -9.23
N LYS A 206 -1.78 -14.36 -9.55
CA LYS A 206 -0.99 -15.61 -9.61
C LYS A 206 -0.99 -16.35 -8.28
N VAL A 207 -0.84 -15.65 -7.15
CA VAL A 207 -0.89 -16.28 -5.81
C VAL A 207 -2.32 -16.49 -5.31
N GLY A 208 -3.33 -15.97 -6.02
CA GLY A 208 -4.75 -16.07 -5.74
C GLY A 208 -5.24 -15.17 -4.60
N LEU A 209 -4.64 -13.98 -4.44
CA LEU A 209 -5.23 -12.88 -3.67
C LEU A 209 -6.40 -12.27 -4.45
N LYS A 210 -7.45 -11.85 -3.74
CA LYS A 210 -8.64 -11.25 -4.39
C LYS A 210 -8.31 -9.87 -4.95
N TYR A 211 -9.06 -9.45 -5.97
CA TYR A 211 -8.92 -8.10 -6.55
C TYR A 211 -9.14 -6.98 -5.51
N SER A 212 -10.01 -7.19 -4.52
CA SER A 212 -10.28 -6.25 -3.43
C SER A 212 -9.14 -6.11 -2.42
N GLU A 213 -8.18 -7.05 -2.40
CA GLU A 213 -7.00 -6.96 -1.54
C GLU A 213 -6.04 -5.91 -2.09
N SER A 214 -5.43 -5.14 -1.18
CA SER A 214 -4.50 -4.06 -1.50
C SER A 214 -3.43 -3.95 -0.43
N ILE A 215 -2.34 -3.28 -0.79
CA ILE A 215 -1.25 -2.88 0.10
C ILE A 215 -0.83 -1.45 -0.26
N VAL A 216 -0.32 -0.70 0.71
CA VAL A 216 0.22 0.65 0.46
C VAL A 216 1.59 0.55 -0.21
N ILE A 217 1.67 0.95 -1.48
CA ILE A 217 2.91 0.94 -2.27
C ILE A 217 3.42 2.36 -2.50
N ARG A 218 4.67 2.64 -2.17
CA ARG A 218 5.24 3.99 -2.40
C ARG A 218 6.62 3.91 -3.02
N VAL A 219 6.83 4.67 -4.09
CA VAL A 219 8.05 4.62 -4.89
C VAL A 219 8.76 5.96 -4.88
N THR A 220 10.07 5.95 -4.66
CA THR A 220 10.91 7.15 -4.79
C THR A 220 12.18 6.86 -5.55
N GLY A 221 12.61 7.78 -6.40
CA GLY A 221 13.79 7.60 -7.24
C GLY A 221 15.14 7.69 -6.50
N CYS A 222 15.14 8.08 -5.22
CA CYS A 222 16.35 8.20 -4.39
C CYS A 222 16.00 8.19 -2.87
N PRO A 223 16.97 8.12 -1.94
CA PRO A 223 16.71 7.93 -0.51
C PRO A 223 16.22 9.19 0.24
N ASN A 224 15.89 10.27 -0.46
CA ASN A 224 15.28 11.47 0.14
C ASN A 224 13.85 11.20 0.64
N GLY A 225 13.15 10.23 0.05
CA GLY A 225 11.84 9.77 0.54
C GLY A 225 10.69 10.75 0.32
N CYS A 226 10.67 11.47 -0.81
CA CYS A 226 9.65 12.48 -1.14
C CYS A 226 8.21 11.93 -1.14
N ALA A 227 8.01 10.70 -1.63
CA ALA A 227 6.70 10.02 -1.61
C ALA A 227 6.44 9.27 -0.29
N ARG A 228 7.22 9.52 0.76
CA ARG A 228 7.10 8.88 2.08
C ARG A 228 7.14 7.33 2.03
N PRO A 229 8.13 6.72 1.35
CA PRO A 229 8.20 5.27 1.14
C PRO A 229 8.49 4.49 2.42
N TYR A 230 9.13 5.12 3.40
CA TYR A 230 9.45 4.50 4.69
C TYR A 230 8.21 4.30 5.60
N MET A 231 7.03 4.74 5.16
CA MET A 231 5.75 4.51 5.84
C MET A 231 4.86 3.52 5.08
N ALA A 232 5.36 2.94 3.99
CA ALA A 232 4.60 2.04 3.13
C ALA A 232 4.65 0.61 3.67
N GLU A 233 3.60 -0.17 3.39
CA GLU A 233 3.66 -1.63 3.57
C GLU A 233 4.71 -2.23 2.62
N LEU A 234 4.80 -1.68 1.38
CA LEU A 234 5.85 -1.96 0.41
C LEU A 234 6.44 -0.66 -0.15
N GLY A 235 7.64 -0.31 0.31
CA GLY A 235 8.39 0.86 -0.16
C GLY A 235 9.48 0.48 -1.17
N LEU A 236 9.57 1.22 -2.27
CA LEU A 236 10.66 1.08 -3.25
C LEU A 236 11.48 2.37 -3.30
N VAL A 237 12.76 2.27 -2.97
CA VAL A 237 13.67 3.42 -2.84
C VAL A 237 14.84 3.24 -3.79
N GLY A 238 14.93 4.07 -4.83
CA GLY A 238 15.97 3.98 -5.86
C GLY A 238 17.37 4.00 -5.26
N ASP A 239 18.19 3.00 -5.61
CA ASP A 239 19.54 2.79 -5.07
C ASP A 239 20.60 2.44 -6.14
N GLY A 240 20.20 2.50 -7.40
CA GLY A 240 21.04 2.36 -8.58
C GLY A 240 20.19 2.43 -9.86
N PRO A 241 20.82 2.49 -11.05
CA PRO A 241 20.10 2.41 -12.32
C PRO A 241 19.28 1.13 -12.39
N ASN A 242 17.98 1.27 -12.64
CA ASN A 242 17.03 0.16 -12.71
C ASN A 242 17.11 -0.77 -11.49
N SER A 243 17.31 -0.22 -10.29
CA SER A 243 17.23 -0.97 -9.03
C SER A 243 16.58 -0.17 -7.91
N TYR A 244 15.96 -0.92 -6.99
CA TYR A 244 15.37 -0.38 -5.77
C TYR A 244 15.89 -1.13 -4.54
N GLN A 245 16.06 -0.38 -3.47
CA GLN A 245 16.03 -0.89 -2.11
C GLN A 245 14.56 -1.12 -1.71
N ILE A 246 14.23 -2.33 -1.27
CA ILE A 246 12.89 -2.72 -0.81
C ILE A 246 12.77 -2.47 0.69
N TRP A 247 11.68 -1.82 1.09
CA TRP A 247 11.31 -1.55 2.48
C TRP A 247 9.97 -2.20 2.81
N LEU A 248 9.88 -2.84 3.98
CA LEU A 248 8.67 -3.54 4.44
C LEU A 248 8.33 -3.14 5.89
N GLY A 249 7.06 -3.26 6.27
CA GLY A 249 6.61 -3.11 7.66
C GLY A 249 6.03 -1.75 8.04
N GLY A 250 5.76 -0.86 7.09
CA GLY A 250 4.79 0.22 7.34
C GLY A 250 3.36 -0.36 7.37
N THR A 251 2.38 0.42 7.84
CA THR A 251 0.99 -0.05 8.03
C THR A 251 -0.03 0.76 7.21
N PRO A 252 -1.25 0.24 6.97
CA PRO A 252 -2.31 0.95 6.25
C PRO A 252 -2.73 2.30 6.86
N ASN A 253 -2.50 2.52 8.15
CA ASN A 253 -2.75 3.80 8.83
C ASN A 253 -1.48 4.66 9.04
N GLN A 254 -0.32 4.21 8.55
CA GLN A 254 0.96 4.93 8.58
C GLN A 254 1.42 5.34 10.00
N THR A 255 1.23 4.46 10.97
CA THR A 255 1.76 4.63 12.34
C THR A 255 3.08 3.91 12.55
N GLN A 256 3.41 2.93 11.70
CA GLN A 256 4.65 2.18 11.77
C GLN A 256 5.64 2.58 10.67
N LEU A 257 6.93 2.59 11.05
CA LEU A 257 8.02 2.83 10.13
C LEU A 257 8.50 1.50 9.53
N ALA A 258 8.56 1.43 8.20
CA ALA A 258 9.15 0.33 7.46
C ALA A 258 10.67 0.24 7.72
N ARG A 259 11.24 -0.96 7.51
CA ARG A 259 12.68 -1.22 7.59
C ARG A 259 13.22 -1.73 6.26
N THR A 260 14.53 -1.54 6.03
CA THR A 260 15.19 -2.06 4.83
C THR A 260 15.16 -3.59 4.84
N PHE A 261 14.54 -4.18 3.82
CA PHE A 261 14.48 -5.63 3.64
C PHE A 261 15.57 -6.11 2.67
N MET A 262 15.60 -5.59 1.45
CA MET A 262 16.60 -5.98 0.43
C MET A 262 17.18 -4.77 -0.27
N ASN A 263 18.44 -4.86 -0.68
CA ASN A 263 19.15 -3.82 -1.42
C ASN A 263 19.35 -4.23 -2.87
N LYS A 264 19.41 -3.26 -3.78
CA LYS A 264 19.78 -3.39 -5.19
C LYS A 264 18.94 -4.41 -5.98
N VAL A 265 17.68 -4.59 -5.63
CA VAL A 265 16.80 -5.48 -6.39
C VAL A 265 16.51 -4.84 -7.74
N LYS A 266 16.89 -5.52 -8.82
CA LYS A 266 16.68 -5.02 -10.18
C LYS A 266 15.20 -4.98 -10.50
N VAL A 267 14.80 -4.02 -11.31
CA VAL A 267 13.38 -3.86 -11.70
C VAL A 267 12.81 -5.15 -12.30
N GLN A 268 13.59 -5.91 -13.07
CA GLN A 268 13.17 -7.19 -13.67
C GLN A 268 13.06 -8.35 -12.67
N ASP A 269 13.64 -8.21 -11.48
CA ASP A 269 13.70 -9.27 -10.46
C ASP A 269 12.71 -9.04 -9.31
N LEU A 270 11.85 -8.01 -9.41
CA LEU A 270 10.91 -7.66 -8.34
C LEU A 270 9.96 -8.81 -7.99
N GLU A 271 9.45 -9.55 -8.98
CA GLU A 271 8.54 -10.69 -8.76
C GLU A 271 9.20 -11.83 -7.98
N LYS A 272 10.53 -12.02 -8.15
CA LYS A 272 11.28 -13.02 -7.38
C LYS A 272 11.20 -12.75 -5.88
N VAL A 273 11.02 -11.49 -5.50
CA VAL A 273 10.83 -11.08 -4.10
C VAL A 273 9.35 -11.03 -3.73
N PHE A 274 8.51 -10.47 -4.60
CA PHE A 274 7.10 -10.21 -4.28
C PHE A 274 6.26 -11.47 -4.21
N GLU A 275 6.46 -12.41 -5.14
CA GLU A 275 5.67 -13.63 -5.23
C GLU A 275 5.72 -14.49 -3.96
N PRO A 276 6.90 -14.87 -3.42
CA PRO A 276 6.96 -15.58 -2.15
C PRO A 276 6.28 -14.80 -1.01
N LEU A 277 6.55 -13.50 -0.88
CA LEU A 277 6.01 -12.68 0.20
C LEU A 277 4.47 -12.65 0.19
N PHE A 278 3.87 -12.41 -0.98
CA PHE A 278 2.41 -12.35 -1.11
C PHE A 278 1.75 -13.72 -1.00
N TYR A 279 2.41 -14.77 -1.50
CA TYR A 279 1.95 -16.15 -1.32
C TYR A 279 1.89 -16.54 0.16
N TYR A 280 2.95 -16.26 0.92
CA TYR A 280 2.97 -16.56 2.34
C TYR A 280 2.07 -15.63 3.15
N TRP A 281 1.90 -14.37 2.75
CA TRP A 281 0.90 -13.49 3.35
C TRP A 281 -0.50 -14.09 3.21
N LYS A 282 -0.92 -14.47 2.00
CA LYS A 282 -2.22 -15.12 1.77
C LYS A 282 -2.42 -16.35 2.67
N ARG A 283 -1.40 -17.20 2.81
CA ARG A 283 -1.50 -18.49 3.51
C ARG A 283 -1.35 -18.41 5.03
N LYS A 284 -0.53 -17.49 5.53
CA LYS A 284 -0.10 -17.44 6.94
C LYS A 284 -0.55 -16.16 7.66
N ARG A 285 -1.37 -15.31 7.01
CA ARG A 285 -1.96 -14.15 7.68
C ARG A 285 -3.02 -14.56 8.69
N GLN A 286 -3.11 -13.79 9.76
CA GLN A 286 -4.23 -13.83 10.69
C GLN A 286 -5.46 -13.14 10.06
N PRO A 287 -6.68 -13.39 10.58
CA PRO A 287 -7.87 -12.69 10.11
C PRO A 287 -7.69 -11.16 10.19
N LYS A 288 -8.00 -10.47 9.09
CA LYS A 288 -7.89 -9.00 8.94
C LYS A 288 -6.47 -8.41 9.07
N GLU A 289 -5.43 -9.25 9.05
CA GLU A 289 -4.05 -8.78 9.14
C GLU A 289 -3.58 -8.16 7.81
N SER A 290 -3.06 -6.93 7.90
CA SER A 290 -2.46 -6.23 6.76
C SER A 290 -1.14 -6.86 6.32
N PHE A 291 -0.63 -6.50 5.14
CA PHE A 291 0.68 -7.00 4.70
C PHE A 291 1.80 -6.40 5.57
N GLY A 292 1.66 -5.14 5.97
CA GLY A 292 2.54 -4.46 6.92
C GLY A 292 2.68 -5.20 8.26
N ASP A 293 1.55 -5.49 8.89
CA ASP A 293 1.52 -6.21 10.18
C ASP A 293 2.06 -7.63 10.03
N PHE A 294 1.69 -8.32 8.94
CA PHE A 294 2.22 -9.64 8.61
C PHE A 294 3.75 -9.64 8.50
N THR A 295 4.32 -8.70 7.76
CA THR A 295 5.79 -8.63 7.60
C THR A 295 6.49 -8.36 8.94
N THR A 296 5.89 -7.53 9.78
CA THR A 296 6.40 -7.23 11.14
C THR A 296 6.34 -8.47 12.04
N ARG A 297 5.19 -9.15 12.09
CA ARG A 297 4.98 -10.35 12.91
C ARG A 297 5.87 -11.52 12.48
N MET A 298 6.08 -11.69 11.18
CA MET A 298 6.91 -12.78 10.66
C MET A 298 8.40 -12.58 10.92
N GLY A 299 8.85 -11.31 10.98
CA GLY A 299 10.27 -10.97 11.14
C GLY A 299 11.09 -11.18 9.87
N PHE A 300 12.11 -10.34 9.66
CA PHE A 300 12.85 -10.30 8.39
C PHE A 300 13.69 -11.54 8.13
N GLU A 301 14.24 -12.17 9.18
CA GLU A 301 14.99 -13.43 9.04
C GLU A 301 14.14 -14.51 8.35
N LYS A 302 12.90 -14.68 8.83
CA LYS A 302 11.96 -15.64 8.25
C LYS A 302 11.51 -15.22 6.86
N LEU A 303 11.27 -13.94 6.61
CA LEU A 303 10.89 -13.47 5.27
C LEU A 303 12.02 -13.69 4.25
N HIS A 304 13.28 -13.48 4.64
CA HIS A 304 14.43 -13.80 3.80
C HIS A 304 14.48 -15.29 3.47
N GLU A 305 14.34 -16.16 4.48
CA GLU A 305 14.31 -17.61 4.26
C GLU A 305 13.22 -18.02 3.25
N LEU A 306 12.03 -17.41 3.33
CA LEU A 306 10.91 -17.69 2.42
C LEU A 306 11.16 -17.21 0.99
N VAL A 307 11.91 -16.12 0.82
CA VAL A 307 12.31 -15.61 -0.51
C VAL A 307 13.42 -16.48 -1.09
N ASP A 308 14.44 -16.83 -0.30
CA ASP A 308 15.61 -17.58 -0.75
C ASP A 308 15.26 -19.04 -1.12
N LYS A 309 14.32 -19.66 -0.41
CA LYS A 309 13.83 -21.03 -0.67
C LYS A 309 12.62 -21.07 -1.62
N TRP A 310 12.34 -20.00 -2.36
CA TRP A 310 11.16 -19.94 -3.21
C TRP A 310 11.33 -20.76 -4.49
N GLU A 311 10.60 -21.87 -4.58
CA GLU A 311 10.53 -22.73 -5.77
C GLU A 311 9.21 -22.58 -6.55
N GLY A 312 8.34 -21.68 -6.09
CA GLY A 312 6.99 -21.49 -6.64
C GLY A 312 5.87 -21.91 -5.67
N PRO A 313 4.62 -21.63 -6.03
CA PRO A 313 3.48 -22.00 -5.20
C PRO A 313 3.36 -23.53 -5.13
N VAL A 314 3.36 -24.07 -3.92
CA VAL A 314 3.01 -25.48 -3.66
C VAL A 314 1.63 -25.76 -4.27
N GLN A 315 1.62 -26.47 -5.40
CA GLN A 315 0.38 -26.94 -6.01
C GLN A 315 -0.29 -27.86 -4.99
N SER A 316 -1.44 -27.42 -4.46
CA SER A 316 -2.30 -28.35 -3.74
C SER A 316 -2.77 -29.39 -4.76
N PRO A 317 -2.67 -30.70 -4.50
CA PRO A 317 -3.24 -31.69 -5.40
C PRO A 317 -4.70 -31.30 -5.60
N VAL A 318 -5.10 -31.11 -6.86
CA VAL A 318 -6.46 -30.70 -7.20
C VAL A 318 -7.39 -31.80 -6.70
N ARG A 319 -7.99 -31.59 -5.53
CA ARG A 319 -9.08 -32.46 -5.06
C ARG A 319 -10.32 -32.06 -5.85
N TYR A 320 -10.54 -32.74 -6.96
CA TYR A 320 -11.84 -32.73 -7.59
C TYR A 320 -12.82 -33.41 -6.64
N ASN A 321 -13.77 -32.65 -6.09
CA ASN A 321 -14.94 -33.24 -5.44
C ASN A 321 -15.88 -33.75 -6.53
N LEU A 322 -15.51 -34.88 -7.12
CA LEU A 322 -16.38 -35.59 -8.05
C LEU A 322 -17.56 -36.13 -7.25
N LYS A 323 -18.78 -35.69 -7.61
CA LYS A 323 -20.00 -36.39 -7.25
C LYS A 323 -20.21 -37.45 -8.35
N PRO A 324 -19.86 -38.72 -8.12
CA PRO A 324 -19.89 -39.73 -9.18
C PRO A 324 -21.33 -40.09 -9.60
N PHE A 325 -22.30 -39.71 -8.77
CA PHE A 325 -23.71 -40.07 -8.92
C PHE A 325 -24.52 -38.77 -9.03
N ALA A 326 -25.18 -38.58 -10.16
CA ALA A 326 -26.03 -37.42 -10.43
C ALA A 326 -27.52 -37.72 -10.14
N ASP A 327 -27.89 -38.99 -10.20
CA ASP A 327 -29.23 -39.52 -10.01
C ASP A 327 -29.23 -40.75 -9.10
N LYS A 328 -30.42 -41.08 -8.59
CA LYS A 328 -30.62 -42.14 -7.61
C LYS A 328 -30.44 -43.54 -8.23
N GLU A 329 -30.84 -43.72 -9.48
CA GLU A 329 -30.78 -45.00 -10.19
C GLU A 329 -29.32 -45.45 -10.38
N THR A 330 -28.44 -44.54 -10.77
CA THR A 330 -27.00 -44.80 -10.93
C THR A 330 -26.33 -45.11 -9.59
N TYR A 331 -26.76 -44.46 -8.50
CA TYR A 331 -26.24 -44.75 -7.16
C TYR A 331 -26.65 -46.16 -6.70
N GLU A 332 -27.92 -46.53 -6.86
CA GLU A 332 -28.46 -47.82 -6.45
C GLU A 332 -27.82 -48.97 -7.25
N ALA A 333 -27.67 -48.82 -8.57
CA ALA A 333 -26.98 -49.79 -9.41
C ALA A 333 -25.50 -49.98 -9.00
N MET A 334 -24.80 -48.89 -8.65
CA MET A 334 -23.43 -48.96 -8.16
C MET A 334 -23.36 -49.57 -6.75
N GLU A 335 -24.37 -49.35 -5.90
CA GLU A 335 -24.44 -49.91 -4.56
C GLU A 335 -24.61 -51.44 -4.57
N GLU A 336 -25.46 -51.96 -5.45
CA GLU A 336 -25.61 -53.40 -5.63
C GLU A 336 -24.30 -54.05 -6.08
N LEU A 337 -23.62 -53.46 -7.06
CA LEU A 337 -22.31 -53.93 -7.54
C LEU A 337 -21.21 -53.82 -6.47
N ALA A 338 -21.24 -52.77 -5.65
CA ALA A 338 -20.25 -52.55 -4.60
C ALA A 338 -20.40 -53.55 -3.45
N LYS A 339 -21.63 -53.97 -3.13
CA LYS A 339 -21.92 -55.02 -2.13
C LYS A 339 -21.29 -56.36 -2.52
N LEU A 340 -21.33 -56.73 -3.80
CA LEU A 340 -20.70 -57.96 -4.31
C LEU A 340 -19.17 -57.97 -4.13
N GLN A 341 -18.54 -56.80 -4.04
CA GLN A 341 -17.09 -56.64 -3.88
C GLN A 341 -16.68 -56.15 -2.48
N ASN A 342 -17.61 -56.09 -1.52
CA ASN A 342 -17.40 -55.58 -0.16
C ASN A 342 -16.76 -54.18 -0.12
N LYS A 343 -17.20 -53.29 -1.02
CA LYS A 343 -16.74 -51.89 -1.15
C LYS A 343 -17.91 -50.92 -0.93
N SER A 344 -17.62 -49.67 -0.61
CA SER A 344 -18.63 -48.61 -0.72
C SER A 344 -18.87 -48.22 -2.19
N PRO A 345 -20.07 -47.70 -2.55
CA PRO A 345 -20.37 -47.27 -3.92
C PRO A 345 -19.34 -46.26 -4.43
N HIS A 346 -18.90 -45.34 -3.56
CA HIS A 346 -17.90 -44.33 -3.90
C HIS A 346 -16.52 -44.93 -4.18
N GLN A 347 -16.10 -45.93 -3.41
CA GLN A 347 -14.82 -46.62 -3.64
C GLN A 347 -14.84 -47.37 -4.97
N LEU A 348 -15.92 -48.10 -5.26
CA LEU A 348 -16.06 -48.83 -6.51
C LEU A 348 -16.10 -47.86 -7.71
N ALA A 349 -16.88 -46.77 -7.64
CA ALA A 349 -16.93 -45.78 -8.70
C ALA A 349 -15.56 -45.14 -9.00
N MET A 350 -14.80 -44.79 -7.97
CA MET A 350 -13.45 -44.23 -8.15
C MET A 350 -12.45 -45.23 -8.72
N GLU A 351 -12.63 -46.52 -8.46
CA GLU A 351 -11.81 -47.59 -9.03
C GLU A 351 -12.15 -47.84 -10.50
N VAL A 352 -13.44 -47.88 -10.85
CA VAL A 352 -13.90 -47.96 -12.26
C VAL A 352 -13.37 -46.78 -13.07
N ILE A 353 -13.49 -45.55 -12.54
CA ILE A 353 -12.96 -44.35 -13.21
C ILE A 353 -11.44 -44.44 -13.38
N ARG A 354 -10.71 -44.89 -12.35
CA ARG A 354 -9.26 -45.06 -12.44
C ARG A 354 -8.86 -46.11 -13.48
N ASN A 355 -9.54 -47.25 -13.51
CA ASN A 355 -9.28 -48.33 -14.45
C ASN A 355 -9.61 -47.90 -15.89
N PHE A 356 -10.72 -47.19 -16.09
CA PHE A 356 -11.09 -46.62 -17.39
C PHE A 356 -10.04 -45.64 -17.91
N VAL A 357 -9.60 -44.69 -17.06
CA VAL A 357 -8.56 -43.72 -17.43
C VAL A 357 -7.21 -44.41 -17.70
N ALA A 358 -6.83 -45.41 -16.91
CA ALA A 358 -5.60 -46.18 -17.11
C ALA A 358 -5.63 -47.01 -18.41
N ALA A 359 -6.78 -47.58 -18.77
CA ALA A 359 -6.96 -48.29 -20.04
C ALA A 359 -6.81 -47.35 -21.25
N GLN A 360 -7.34 -46.12 -21.16
CA GLN A 360 -7.22 -45.12 -22.22
C GLN A 360 -5.81 -44.54 -22.37
N GLN A 361 -5.02 -44.45 -21.30
CA GLN A 361 -3.62 -44.00 -21.38
C GLN A 361 -2.67 -45.04 -22.01
N ASN A 362 -3.00 -46.34 -21.91
CA ASN A 362 -2.17 -47.42 -22.43
C ASN A 362 -2.55 -47.90 -23.84
N GLY A 363 -3.42 -47.19 -24.55
CA GLY A 363 -3.72 -47.46 -25.97
C GLY A 363 -4.33 -48.84 -26.26
N LYS A 364 -4.96 -49.49 -25.29
CA LYS A 364 -5.75 -50.70 -25.51
C LYS A 364 -7.22 -50.37 -25.33
N SER A 365 -7.84 -50.01 -26.45
CA SER A 365 -9.29 -50.04 -26.62
C SER A 365 -9.71 -51.46 -27.00
N GLU A 366 -10.37 -52.15 -26.09
CA GLU A 366 -11.43 -53.12 -26.40
C GLU A 366 -12.72 -52.65 -25.71
#